data_AF-A0A257NJ13-F1
#
_entry.id   AF-A0A257NJ13-F1
#
_cell.length_a   1.000
_cell.length_b   1.000
_cell.length_c   1.000
_cell.angle_alpha   90.00
_cell.angle_beta   90.00
_cell.angle_gamma   90.00
#
_symmetry.space_group_name_H-M   'P 1'
#
loop_
_entity.id
_entity.type
_entity.pdbx_description
1 polymer ?
#
loop_
_entity_poly.entity_id
_entity_poly.type
_entity_poly.pdbx_seq_one_letter_code
_entity_poly.pdbx_strand_id
1 'polypeptide(L)' 'IEKYLDSRLCINVTNVNINIAKVIDAFGLGKIANPLEAHTGYTKDDRVVALIARGIGNGSTAPLVKEKCQWTEITD' A
#
# COMPACT_ATOMS: atom_id res chain seq x y z
N ILE A 1 3.37 22.64 12.86
CA ILE A 1 4.58 21.79 12.94
C ILE A 1 4.12 20.44 13.47
N GLU A 2 4.11 19.40 12.64
CA GLU A 2 3.72 18.06 13.09
C GLU A 2 4.75 17.53 14.08
N LYS A 3 4.29 17.05 15.24
CA LYS A 3 5.13 16.77 16.41
C LYS A 3 6.10 15.59 16.26
N TYR A 4 5.99 14.84 15.16
CA TYR A 4 6.73 13.59 14.92
C TYR A 4 7.44 13.54 13.55
N LEU A 5 7.35 14.60 12.75
CA LEU A 5 7.99 14.70 11.45
C LEU A 5 8.97 15.87 11.50
N ASP A 6 10.26 15.56 11.71
CA ASP A 6 11.34 16.52 11.56
C ASP A 6 11.61 16.72 10.08
N SER A 7 11.35 17.92 9.56
CA SER A 7 11.54 18.27 8.15
C SER A 7 13.02 18.23 7.71
N ARG A 8 13.96 18.06 8.64
CA ARG A 8 15.39 17.85 8.37
C ARG A 8 15.73 16.37 8.13
N LEU A 9 14.82 15.44 8.42
CA LEU A 9 14.99 14.04 8.03
C LEU A 9 14.73 13.92 6.53
N CYS A 10 15.77 13.59 5.77
CA CYS A 10 15.64 13.20 4.38
C CYS A 10 14.91 11.85 4.30
N ILE A 11 13.60 11.87 4.16
CA ILE A 11 12.81 10.67 3.96
C ILE A 11 13.10 10.06 2.59
N ASN A 12 13.34 8.75 2.55
CA ASN A 12 13.35 8.04 1.27
C ASN A 12 11.91 7.84 0.81
N VAL A 13 11.58 8.44 -0.35
CA VAL A 13 10.26 8.27 -0.97
C VAL A 13 10.20 6.88 -1.59
N THR A 14 9.18 6.12 -1.21
CA THR A 14 8.93 4.77 -1.71
C THR A 14 7.58 4.74 -2.41
N ASN A 15 7.58 4.41 -3.70
CA ASN A 15 6.34 4.24 -4.45
C ASN A 15 5.70 2.89 -4.13
N VAL A 16 4.42 2.89 -3.80
CA VAL A 16 3.66 1.67 -3.49
C VAL A 16 2.46 1.59 -4.43
N ASN A 17 2.36 0.48 -5.18
CA ASN A 17 1.20 0.15 -5.98
C ASN A 17 0.47 -1.05 -5.34
N ILE A 18 -0.79 -0.85 -4.94
CA ILE A 18 -1.59 -1.87 -4.27
C ILE A 18 -3.04 -1.86 -4.76
N ASN A 19 -3.55 -3.04 -5.09
CA ASN A 19 -4.95 -3.24 -5.43
C ASN A 19 -5.77 -3.51 -4.16
N ILE A 20 -6.69 -2.61 -3.84
CA ILE A 20 -7.50 -2.63 -2.62
C ILE A 20 -8.87 -3.27 -2.84
N ALA A 21 -9.55 -2.91 -3.93
CA ALA A 21 -10.84 -3.48 -4.25
C ALA A 21 -10.69 -4.76 -5.07
N LYS A 22 -11.52 -5.76 -4.77
CA LYS A 22 -11.58 -6.97 -5.61
C LYS A 22 -12.11 -6.60 -6.99
N VAL A 23 -11.35 -6.95 -8.02
CA VAL A 23 -11.80 -6.87 -9.41
C VAL A 23 -12.60 -8.13 -9.73
N ILE A 24 -13.83 -7.97 -10.18
CA ILE A 24 -14.69 -9.04 -10.65
C ILE A 24 -14.88 -8.94 -12.17
N ASP A 25 -14.98 -10.09 -12.83
CA ASP A 25 -15.36 -10.16 -14.24
C ASP A 25 -16.89 -10.11 -14.33
N ALA A 26 -17.43 -9.09 -15.00
CA ALA A 26 -18.86 -8.93 -15.19
C ALA A 26 -19.35 -9.72 -16.41
N PHE A 27 -19.05 -11.02 -16.45
CA PHE A 27 -19.53 -11.98 -17.46
C PHE A 27 -19.55 -11.41 -18.90
N GLY A 28 -18.41 -10.88 -19.35
CA GLY A 28 -18.24 -10.35 -20.72
C GLY A 28 -18.51 -8.85 -20.89
N LEU A 29 -18.95 -8.14 -19.86
CA LEU A 29 -19.09 -6.67 -19.84
C LEU A 29 -17.81 -5.94 -19.40
N GLY A 30 -16.75 -6.68 -19.06
CA GLY A 30 -15.45 -6.16 -18.65
C GLY A 30 -15.14 -6.38 -17.16
N LYS A 31 -14.02 -5.83 -16.72
CA LYS A 31 -13.54 -5.91 -15.33
C LYS A 31 -14.10 -4.74 -14.53
N ILE A 32 -14.82 -5.03 -13.46
CA ILE A 32 -15.43 -4.02 -12.57
C ILE A 32 -14.85 -4.17 -11.17
N ALA A 33 -14.56 -3.04 -10.52
CA ALA A 33 -14.27 -2.97 -9.10
C ALA A 33 -15.31 -2.07 -8.43
N ASN A 34 -15.75 -2.41 -7.22
CA ASN A 34 -16.72 -1.61 -6.48
C ASN A 34 -16.08 -0.27 -6.05
N PRO A 35 -16.58 0.90 -6.51
CA PRO A 35 -16.00 2.20 -6.16
C PRO A 35 -16.03 2.50 -4.67
N LEU A 36 -17.07 2.05 -3.96
CA LEU A 36 -17.20 2.25 -2.51
C LEU A 36 -16.18 1.41 -1.74
N GLU A 37 -15.96 0.17 -2.18
CA GLU A 37 -14.91 -0.70 -1.62
C GLU A 37 -13.53 -0.11 -1.87
N ALA A 38 -13.27 0.40 -3.08
CA ALA A 38 -12.02 1.08 -3.41
C ALA A 38 -11.79 2.32 -2.53
N HIS A 39 -12.83 3.11 -2.26
CA HIS A 39 -12.74 4.30 -1.43
C HIS A 39 -12.48 3.99 0.06
N THR A 40 -13.20 3.01 0.60
CA THR A 40 -13.12 2.68 2.04
C THR A 40 -12.00 1.70 2.37
N GLY A 41 -11.53 0.91 1.40
CA GLY A 41 -10.51 -0.10 1.63
C GLY A 41 -9.13 0.47 1.95
N TYR A 42 -8.78 1.68 1.49
CA TYR A 42 -7.49 2.29 1.86
C TYR A 42 -7.34 2.54 3.36
N THR A 43 -8.43 2.70 4.10
CA THR A 43 -8.38 2.91 5.56
C THR A 43 -8.57 1.61 6.35
N LYS A 44 -8.96 0.51 5.70
CA LYS A 44 -9.34 -0.75 6.35
C LYS A 44 -8.52 -1.96 5.91
N ASP A 45 -7.80 -1.87 4.80
CA ASP A 45 -6.95 -2.94 4.31
C ASP A 45 -5.73 -3.07 5.22
N ASP A 46 -5.60 -4.23 5.87
CA ASP A 46 -4.53 -4.51 6.82
C ASP A 46 -3.13 -4.32 6.21
N ARG A 47 -2.97 -4.53 4.90
CA ARG A 47 -1.68 -4.31 4.20
C ARG A 47 -1.36 -2.83 4.15
N VAL A 48 -2.35 -1.98 3.86
CA VAL A 48 -2.17 -0.51 3.83
C VAL A 48 -1.83 0.01 5.21
N VAL A 49 -2.58 -0.42 6.23
CA VAL A 49 -2.30 -0.03 7.62
C VAL A 49 -0.90 -0.49 8.04
N ALA A 50 -0.51 -1.72 7.71
CA ALA A 50 0.82 -2.24 8.01
C ALA A 50 1.94 -1.48 7.26
N LEU A 51 1.72 -1.12 6.00
CA LEU A 51 2.66 -0.30 5.21
C LEU A 51 2.85 1.09 5.81
N ILE A 52 1.77 1.76 6.24
CA ILE A 52 1.85 3.06 6.91
C ILE A 52 2.62 2.94 8.24
N ALA A 53 2.36 1.88 9.01
CA ALA A 53 2.95 1.72 10.33
C ALA A 53 4.42 1.26 10.33
N ARG A 54 4.84 0.44 9.35
CA ARG A 54 6.15 -0.25 9.36
C ARG A 54 6.94 -0.14 8.07
N GLY A 55 6.38 0.45 7.02
CA GLY A 55 7.00 0.55 5.70
C GLY A 55 7.25 -0.81 5.03
N ILE A 56 7.99 -0.77 3.93
CA ILE A 56 8.44 -1.92 3.14
C ILE A 56 9.97 -1.83 2.91
N GLY A 57 10.62 -2.95 2.54
CA GLY A 57 12.05 -2.96 2.19
C GLY A 57 13.02 -2.82 3.37
N ASN A 58 12.57 -3.02 4.61
CA ASN A 58 13.39 -2.84 5.81
C ASN A 58 13.22 -3.98 6.83
N GLY A 59 14.07 -4.01 7.87
CA GLY A 59 14.04 -5.05 8.91
C GLY A 59 12.72 -5.14 9.69
N SER A 60 12.00 -4.02 9.80
CA SER A 60 10.74 -3.89 10.53
C SER A 60 9.50 -4.18 9.69
N THR A 61 9.62 -4.43 8.38
CA THR A 61 8.48 -4.69 7.49
C THR A 61 7.60 -5.83 8.03
N ALA A 62 6.28 -5.59 8.09
CA ALA A 62 5.31 -6.52 8.66
C ALA A 62 5.27 -7.86 7.89
N PRO A 63 5.06 -9.01 8.56
CA PRO A 63 4.95 -10.32 7.88
C PRO A 63 3.91 -10.34 6.76
N LEU A 64 2.72 -9.79 7.01
CA LEU A 64 1.64 -9.68 6.00
C LEU A 64 2.11 -8.98 4.72
N VAL A 65 2.91 -7.92 4.85
CA VAL A 65 3.44 -7.18 3.70
C VAL A 65 4.49 -8.01 2.96
N LYS A 66 5.38 -8.71 3.68
CA LYS A 66 6.38 -9.60 3.07
C LYS A 66 5.74 -10.76 2.29
N GLU A 67 4.61 -11.26 2.77
CA GLU A 67 3.89 -12.38 2.13
C GLU A 67 3.04 -11.94 0.93
N LYS A 68 2.49 -10.72 0.96
CA LYS A 68 1.48 -10.26 -0.01
C LYS A 68 1.97 -9.20 -0.99
N CYS A 69 3.15 -8.62 -0.76
CA CYS A 69 3.73 -7.56 -1.59
C CYS A 69 5.13 -7.95 -2.05
N GLN A 70 5.52 -7.44 -3.22
CA GLN A 70 6.87 -7.59 -3.76
C GLN A 70 7.61 -6.25 -3.61
N TRP A 71 8.86 -6.33 -3.15
CA TRP A 71 9.78 -5.19 -3.16
C TRP A 71 10.57 -5.20 -4.48
N THR A 72 10.56 -4.07 -5.18
CA THR A 72 11.37 -3.85 -6.38
C THR A 72 12.16 -2.58 -6.18
N GLU A 73 13.48 -2.71 -6.13
CA GLU A 73 14.40 -1.58 -6.07
C GLU A 73 14.73 -1.13 -7.49
N ILE A 74 14.53 0.16 -7.76
CA ILE A 74 14.94 0.77 -9.03
C ILE A 74 16.32 1.38 -8.76
N THR A 75 17.36 0.83 -9.40
CA THR A 75 18.71 1.39 -9.37
C THR A 75 18.81 2.51 -10.39
N ASP A 76 19.37 3.65 -9.98
CA ASP A 76 19.73 4.77 -10.86
C ASP A 76 20.87 4.42 -11.83
#